data_AF-Q6J9A2-F1
#
_entry.id   AF-Q6J9A2-F1
#
_cell.length_a   1.000
_cell.length_b   1.000
_cell.length_c   1.000
_cell.angle_alpha   90.00
_cell.angle_beta   90.00
_cell.angle_gamma   90.00
#
_symmetry.space_group_name_H-M   'P 1'
#
loop_
_entity.id
_entity.type
_entity.pdbx_description
1 polymer ?
#
loop_
_entity_poly.entity_id
_entity_poly.type
_entity_poly.pdbx_seq_one_letter_code
_entity_poly.pdbx_strand_id
1 'polypeptide(L)' 'GNNILVICDAYTPAGEPIPTNKRHKAAQIFSDSKVVSEVPWFGIEQEYTLLQQNVKWPLGWPVGGYPGPQGPYYCG' A
#
# COMPACT_ATOMS: atom_id res chain seq x y z
N GLY A 1 24.92 -13.75 -4.50
CA GLY A 1 24.43 -13.71 -3.11
C GLY A 1 22.96 -14.09 -3.12
N ASN A 2 22.44 -14.60 -2.00
CA ASN A 2 21.14 -15.31 -1.95
C ASN A 2 20.12 -14.58 -1.06
N ASN A 3 20.14 -13.25 -1.03
CA ASN A 3 19.26 -12.45 -0.17
C ASN A 3 17.81 -12.46 -0.69
N ILE A 4 16.83 -12.47 0.23
CA ILE A 4 15.40 -12.45 -0.08
C ILE A 4 14.63 -11.44 0.79
N LEU A 5 13.45 -11.02 0.33
CA LEU A 5 12.45 -10.28 1.10
C LEU A 5 11.31 -11.23 1.49
N VAL A 6 10.83 -11.14 2.74
CA VAL A 6 9.71 -11.96 3.25
C VAL A 6 8.61 -11.05 3.79
N ILE A 7 7.43 -11.11 3.18
CA ILE A 7 6.24 -10.41 3.65
C ILE A 7 5.48 -11.33 4.61
N CYS A 8 5.35 -10.91 5.87
CA CYS A 8 4.70 -11.69 6.92
C CYS A 8 3.35 -11.08 7.30
N ASP A 9 2.47 -11.92 7.84
CA ASP A 9 1.37 -11.50 8.69
C ASP A 9 1.74 -11.63 10.18
N ALA A 10 0.83 -11.24 11.07
CA ALA A 10 1.13 -11.09 12.50
C ALA A 10 0.08 -11.78 13.39
N TYR A 11 0.57 -12.48 14.41
CA TYR A 11 -0.21 -13.30 15.35
C TYR A 11 0.27 -13.07 16.78
N THR A 12 -0.60 -13.33 17.75
CA THR A 12 -0.24 -13.45 19.16
C THR A 12 0.60 -14.72 19.39
N PRO A 13 1.32 -14.84 20.52
CA PRO A 13 2.01 -16.09 20.86
C PRO A 13 1.11 -17.33 20.96
N ALA A 14 -0.19 -17.13 21.17
CA ALA A 14 -1.19 -18.20 21.21
C ALA A 14 -1.63 -18.67 19.80
N GLY A 15 -1.14 -18.01 18.73
CA GLY A 15 -1.51 -18.34 17.35
C GLY A 15 -2.72 -17.59 16.81
N GLU A 16 -3.28 -16.65 17.58
CA GLU A 16 -4.45 -15.87 17.16
C GLU A 16 -4.03 -14.65 16.31
N PRO A 17 -4.70 -14.33 15.19
CA PRO A 17 -4.36 -13.16 14.39
C PRO A 17 -4.57 -11.88 15.20
N ILE A 18 -3.57 -10.99 15.21
CA ILE A 18 -3.72 -9.71 15.93
C ILE A 18 -4.79 -8.83 15.25
N PRO A 19 -5.42 -7.86 15.96
CA PRO A 19 -6.51 -7.06 15.39
C PRO A 19 -6.18 -6.31 14.08
N THR A 20 -4.91 -5.98 13.86
CA THR A 20 -4.41 -5.30 12.66
C THR A 20 -3.99 -6.27 11.53
N ASN A 21 -4.00 -7.59 11.75
CA ASN A 21 -3.76 -8.59 10.69
C ASN A 21 -5.00 -8.72 9.80
N LYS A 22 -5.04 -7.93 8.72
CA LYS A 22 -6.14 -7.99 7.73
C LYS A 22 -5.97 -9.12 6.71
N ARG A 23 -4.74 -9.64 6.56
CA ARG A 23 -4.43 -10.73 5.63
C ARG A 23 -5.15 -12.02 6.02
N HIS A 24 -5.22 -12.35 7.32
CA HIS A 24 -5.85 -13.59 7.79
C HIS A 24 -7.30 -13.72 7.31
N LYS A 25 -8.11 -12.65 7.44
CA LYS A 25 -9.50 -12.67 6.98
C LYS A 25 -9.61 -12.72 5.44
N ALA A 26 -8.76 -11.97 4.74
CA ALA A 26 -8.71 -12.02 3.28
C ALA A 26 -8.38 -13.45 2.78
N ALA A 27 -7.41 -14.13 3.42
CA ALA A 27 -7.05 -15.49 3.08
C ALA A 27 -8.22 -16.48 3.25
N GLN A 28 -9.05 -16.32 4.30
CA GLN A 28 -10.27 -17.14 4.46
C GLN A 28 -11.25 -16.97 3.30
N ILE A 29 -11.45 -15.73 2.83
CA ILE A 29 -12.36 -15.42 1.71
C ILE A 29 -11.79 -16.00 0.41
N PHE A 30 -10.52 -15.74 0.11
CA PHE A 30 -9.89 -16.19 -1.13
C PHE A 30 -9.58 -17.69 -1.16
N SER A 31 -9.67 -18.38 -0.02
CA SER A 31 -9.61 -19.85 0.04
C SER A 31 -10.98 -20.51 -0.06
N ASP A 32 -12.08 -19.75 -0.05
CA ASP A 32 -13.42 -20.31 -0.25
C ASP A 32 -13.53 -20.83 -1.69
N SER A 33 -13.95 -22.09 -1.84
CA SER A 33 -14.12 -22.76 -3.14
C SER A 33 -14.94 -21.95 -4.15
N LYS A 34 -15.95 -21.20 -3.69
CA LYS A 34 -16.81 -20.36 -4.54
C LYS A 34 -16.09 -19.13 -5.07
N VAL A 35 -15.07 -18.65 -4.35
CA VAL A 35 -14.25 -17.50 -4.78
C VAL A 35 -13.09 -18.00 -5.64
N VAL A 36 -12.48 -19.13 -5.27
CA VAL A 36 -11.41 -19.78 -6.04
C VAL A 36 -11.89 -20.10 -7.47
N SER A 37 -13.13 -20.59 -7.64
CA SER A 37 -13.69 -20.91 -8.96
C SER A 37 -13.89 -19.69 -9.87
N GLU A 38 -14.06 -18.50 -9.30
CA GLU A 38 -14.29 -17.26 -10.05
C GLU A 38 -12.99 -16.58 -10.49
N VAL A 39 -11.84 -17.01 -9.95
CA VAL A 39 -10.50 -16.49 -10.29
C VAL A 39 -10.47 -14.95 -10.30
N PRO A 40 -10.78 -14.28 -9.16
CA PRO A 40 -10.95 -12.83 -9.14
C PRO A 40 -9.64 -12.09 -9.44
N TRP A 41 -9.72 -11.05 -10.28
CA TRP A 41 -8.60 -10.17 -10.63
C TRP A 41 -8.82 -8.77 -10.06
N PHE A 42 -7.72 -8.14 -9.64
CA PHE A 42 -7.73 -6.81 -9.03
C PHE A 42 -6.67 -5.92 -9.69
N GLY A 43 -7.09 -4.73 -10.13
CA GLY A 43 -6.19 -3.62 -10.44
C GLY A 43 -6.15 -2.66 -9.25
N ILE A 44 -4.95 -2.27 -8.82
CA ILE A 44 -4.77 -1.33 -7.71
C ILE A 44 -3.96 -0.14 -8.22
N GLU A 45 -4.55 1.05 -8.13
CA GLU A 45 -3.92 2.32 -8.50
C GLU A 45 -3.48 3.03 -7.21
N GLN A 46 -2.19 2.89 -6.86
CA GLN A 46 -1.61 3.52 -5.67
C GLN A 46 -0.98 4.86 -6.02
N GLU A 47 -1.70 5.95 -5.75
CA GLU A 47 -1.12 7.29 -5.77
C GLU A 47 -0.38 7.61 -4.46
N TYR A 48 0.66 8.43 -4.55
CA TYR A 48 1.38 8.96 -3.39
C TYR A 48 2.01 10.32 -3.71
N THR A 49 2.22 11.13 -2.67
CA THR A 49 2.89 12.43 -2.79
C THR A 49 4.23 12.38 -2.06
N LEU A 50 5.32 12.71 -2.76
CA LEU A 50 6.63 12.85 -2.12
C LEU A 50 6.68 14.17 -1.33
N LEU A 51 7.18 14.08 -0.10
CA LEU A 51 7.36 15.24 0.78
C LEU A 51 8.85 15.46 1.07
N GLN A 52 9.23 16.72 1.25
CA GLN A 52 10.52 17.13 1.79
C GLN A 52 10.65 16.64 3.23
N GLN A 53 11.76 15.96 3.51
CA GLN A 53 12.00 15.23 4.76
C GLN A 53 11.78 16.08 6.03
N ASN A 54 12.27 17.32 6.05
CA ASN A 54 12.34 18.12 7.28
C ASN A 54 11.12 19.01 7.52
N VAL A 55 10.39 19.36 6.46
CA VAL A 55 9.33 20.38 6.51
C VAL A 55 7.94 19.82 6.18
N LYS A 56 7.85 18.53 5.81
CA LYS A 56 6.60 17.85 5.43
C LYS A 56 5.83 18.59 4.32
N TRP A 57 6.56 19.28 3.43
CA TRP A 57 6.01 20.03 2.31
C TRP A 57 6.22 19.25 1.01
N PRO A 58 5.34 19.33 -0.01
CA PRO A 58 5.52 18.55 -1.23
C PRO A 58 6.87 18.81 -1.90
N LEU A 59 7.46 17.75 -2.43
CA LEU A 59 8.74 17.83 -3.14
C LEU A 59 8.57 18.74 -4.37
N GLY A 60 9.49 19.70 -4.55
CA GLY A 60 9.45 20.69 -5.63
C GLY A 60 8.58 21.92 -5.37
N TRP A 61 7.83 21.98 -4.27
CA TRP A 61 7.06 23.17 -3.89
C TRP A 61 7.94 24.19 -3.14
N PRO A 62 7.69 25.51 -3.32
CA PRO A 62 8.23 26.50 -2.40
C PRO A 62 7.63 26.31 -1.00
N VAL A 63 8.47 26.30 0.04
CA VAL A 63 8.01 26.11 1.42
C VAL A 63 7.08 27.26 1.81
N GLY A 64 5.89 26.92 2.30
CA GLY A 64 4.84 27.89 2.66
C GLY A 64 4.14 28.54 1.46
N GLY A 65 4.42 28.09 0.24
CA GLY A 65 3.77 28.55 -0.98
C GLY A 65 3.22 27.40 -1.83
N TYR A 66 2.79 27.76 -3.04
CA TYR A 66 2.26 26.84 -4.06
C TYR A 66 3.11 26.95 -5.34
N PRO A 67 3.23 25.87 -6.12
CA PRO A 67 3.82 25.94 -7.45
C PRO A 67 2.83 26.60 -8.43
N GLY A 68 3.20 26.70 -9.70
CA GLY A 68 2.26 27.10 -10.75
C GLY A 68 1.06 26.14 -10.84
N PRO A 69 -0.03 26.54 -11.52
CA PRO A 69 -1.24 25.73 -11.66
C PRO A 69 -0.97 24.30 -12.14
N GLN A 70 -1.89 23.38 -11.80
CA GLN A 70 -1.86 22.01 -12.31
C GLN A 70 -1.95 22.00 -13.85
N GLY A 71 -1.31 21.01 -14.48
CA GLY A 71 -1.21 20.92 -15.94
C GLY A 71 0.14 20.35 -16.40
N PRO A 72 1.27 20.99 -16.04
CA PRO A 72 2.58 20.56 -16.55
C PRO A 72 3.16 19.35 -15.83
N TYR A 73 2.48 18.79 -14.82
CA TYR A 73 3.04 17.73 -13.95
C TYR A 73 2.56 16.32 -14.30
N TYR A 74 1.33 16.19 -14.82
CA TYR A 74 0.81 14.88 -15.21
C TYR A 74 1.53 14.41 -16.46
N CYS A 75 2.31 13.34 -16.35
CA CYS A 75 3.15 12.82 -17.43
C CYS A 75 4.13 13.87 -18.02
N GLY A 76 4.52 14.87 -17.22
CA GLY A 76 5.43 15.96 -17.61
C GLY A 76 6.90 15.63 -17.50
#